data_AF-A0A941M2D5-F1
#
_entry.id   AF-A0A941M2D5-F1
#
_cell.length_a   1.000
_cell.length_b   1.000
_cell.length_c   1.000
_cell.angle_alpha   90.00
_cell.angle_beta   90.00
_cell.angle_gamma   90.00
#
_symmetry.space_group_name_H-M   'P 1'
#
loop_
_entity.id
_entity.type
_entity.pdbx_description
1 polymer ?
#
loop_
_entity_poly.entity_id
_entity_poly.type
_entity_poly.pdbx_seq_one_letter_code
_entity_poly.pdbx_strand_id
1 'polypeptide(L)'
;MLKRILNLGMLTYLIFQINFILTNSVSLAALEQNIAISSPSDSFKPEDKNSVLKLAETYTQFQHDFGQDVPKDFNAISETLFLPIFKKIANGEELVSDRSKLLNQLKGVRDFAGKWTIESKEIIPSKDNTKCTLHYLLHSEKAGDFEVIAILRASKGKIGQIEEVYYKKK
;
A
#
# COMPACT_ATOMS: atom_id res chain seq x y z
N MET A 1 24.25 -20.51 35.75
CA MET A 1 24.97 -20.55 34.45
C MET A 1 23.99 -21.14 33.44
N LEU A 2 23.62 -20.58 32.29
CA LEU A 2 24.32 -19.70 31.36
C LEU A 2 23.28 -18.92 30.51
N LYS A 3 23.48 -17.60 30.41
CA LYS A 3 23.23 -16.67 29.28
C LYS A 3 21.83 -16.59 28.62
N ARG A 4 21.06 -15.58 29.07
CA ARG A 4 20.23 -14.72 28.21
C ARG A 4 21.15 -13.97 27.23
N ILE A 5 21.04 -14.24 25.94
CA ILE A 5 21.57 -13.36 24.89
C ILE A 5 20.36 -12.62 24.33
N LEU A 6 20.10 -11.45 24.93
CA LEU A 6 19.21 -10.45 24.35
C LEU A 6 19.92 -9.84 23.13
N ASN A 7 19.23 -9.90 22.01
CA ASN A 7 19.68 -9.46 20.71
C ASN A 7 19.75 -7.92 20.68
N LEU A 8 20.90 -7.35 21.08
CA LEU A 8 21.17 -5.92 21.20
C LEU A 8 20.99 -5.13 19.88
N GLY A 9 20.98 -5.80 18.72
CA GLY A 9 20.91 -5.16 17.41
C GLY A 9 19.54 -4.57 17.05
N MET A 10 18.44 -5.06 17.66
CA MET A 10 17.09 -4.57 17.35
C MET A 10 16.71 -3.33 18.17
N LEU A 11 17.33 -3.14 19.34
CA LEU A 11 17.05 -2.01 20.24
C LEU A 11 17.75 -0.72 19.79
N THR A 12 18.92 -0.83 19.16
CA THR A 12 19.63 0.33 18.58
C THR A 12 18.92 0.90 17.35
N TYR A 13 18.17 0.07 16.60
CA TYR A 13 17.38 0.54 15.46
C TYR A 13 16.16 1.37 15.91
N LEU A 14 15.58 1.05 17.06
CA LEU A 14 14.47 1.82 17.65
C LEU A 14 14.91 3.17 18.23
N ILE A 15 16.12 3.26 18.80
CA ILE A 15 16.61 4.50 19.43
C ILE A 15 17.07 5.54 18.39
N PHE A 16 17.52 5.10 17.20
CA PHE A 16 17.91 6.02 16.12
C PHE A 16 16.70 6.70 15.43
N GLN A 17 15.52 6.06 15.44
CA GLN A 17 14.28 6.58 14.83
C GLN A 17 13.63 7.74 15.61
N ILE A 18 13.93 7.90 16.91
CA ILE A 18 13.31 8.93 17.75
C ILE A 18 14.02 10.30 17.59
N ASN A 19 15.32 10.34 17.30
CA ASN A 19 16.06 11.61 17.23
C ASN A 19 15.97 12.35 15.89
N PHE A 20 15.56 11.68 14.80
CA PHE A 20 15.44 12.33 13.48
C PHE A 20 14.18 13.20 13.33
N ILE A 21 13.22 13.06 14.25
CA ILE A 21 11.94 13.80 14.25
C ILE A 21 12.11 15.26 14.75
N LEU A 22 13.27 15.63 15.32
CA LEU A 22 13.44 16.95 15.97
C LEU A 22 14.12 18.05 15.12
N THR A 23 14.51 17.83 13.86
CA THR A 23 15.31 18.84 13.11
C THR A 23 14.80 19.30 11.75
N ASN A 24 13.59 18.97 11.30
CA ASN A 24 13.09 19.52 10.02
C ASN A 24 11.73 20.20 10.17
N SER A 25 11.77 21.41 10.70
CA SER A 25 10.72 22.41 10.52
C SER A 25 11.18 23.44 9.49
N VAL A 26 10.65 23.36 8.26
CA VAL A 26 10.65 24.50 7.34
C VAL A 26 9.29 24.57 6.66
N SER A 27 8.57 25.64 6.98
CA SER A 27 7.38 26.15 6.30
C SER A 27 7.78 26.83 4.99
N LEU A 28 6.98 26.70 3.94
CA LEU A 28 6.82 27.77 2.95
C LEU A 28 5.48 27.63 2.20
N ALA A 29 4.51 28.40 2.68
CA ALA A 29 3.39 28.89 1.91
C ALA A 29 3.85 29.84 0.79
N ALA A 30 2.92 30.12 -0.12
CA ALA A 30 2.95 31.08 -1.24
C ALA A 30 3.37 30.53 -2.62
N LEU A 31 2.35 30.20 -3.42
CA LEU A 31 2.21 30.67 -4.80
C LEU A 31 0.80 30.33 -5.31
N GLU A 32 -0.16 31.20 -4.97
CA GLU A 32 -1.39 31.37 -5.73
C GLU A 32 -1.12 32.40 -6.84
N GLN A 33 -1.48 32.08 -8.09
CA GLN A 33 -2.16 33.01 -8.98
C GLN A 33 -2.72 32.29 -10.23
N ASN A 34 -4.05 32.33 -10.32
CA ASN A 34 -4.87 32.54 -11.51
C ASN A 34 -4.44 31.91 -12.84
N ILE A 35 -5.11 30.82 -13.23
CA ILE A 35 -5.59 30.66 -14.62
C ILE A 35 -7.01 30.05 -14.58
N ALA A 36 -8.01 30.89 -14.86
CA ALA A 36 -9.35 30.46 -15.22
C ALA A 36 -9.35 30.01 -16.68
N ILE A 37 -9.62 28.73 -16.96
CA ILE A 37 -9.97 28.25 -18.30
C ILE A 37 -11.16 27.30 -18.21
N SER A 38 -12.24 27.77 -18.82
CA SER A 38 -13.43 27.10 -19.37
C SER A 38 -13.56 25.58 -19.24
N SER A 39 -14.72 25.15 -18.73
CA SER A 39 -15.27 23.82 -18.98
C SER A 39 -15.55 23.60 -20.47
N PRO A 40 -15.24 22.42 -20.99
CA PRO A 40 -16.10 21.72 -21.93
C PRO A 40 -16.62 20.45 -21.24
N SER A 41 -17.93 20.35 -21.14
CA SER A 41 -18.63 19.08 -21.02
C SER A 41 -18.18 18.19 -22.18
N ASP A 42 -17.34 17.21 -21.90
CA ASP A 42 -16.95 16.24 -22.91
C ASP A 42 -17.14 14.81 -22.40
N SER A 43 -17.74 14.06 -23.30
CA SER A 43 -18.33 12.74 -23.18
C SER A 43 -17.50 11.73 -22.38
N PHE A 44 -18.14 11.14 -21.37
CA PHE A 44 -17.67 9.90 -20.74
C PHE A 44 -17.65 8.80 -21.82
N LYS A 45 -16.48 8.48 -22.36
CA LYS A 45 -16.28 7.32 -23.23
C LYS A 45 -15.99 6.09 -22.35
N PRO A 46 -16.83 5.05 -22.36
CA PRO A 46 -16.71 3.95 -21.42
C PRO A 46 -15.91 2.78 -22.00
N GLU A 47 -14.60 2.92 -22.24
CA GLU A 47 -13.78 1.77 -22.70
C GLU A 47 -12.33 1.75 -22.16
N ASP A 48 -12.08 2.29 -20.96
CA ASP A 48 -10.76 2.12 -20.33
C ASP A 48 -10.62 0.68 -19.82
N LYS A 49 -9.86 -0.14 -20.56
CA LYS A 49 -9.68 -1.58 -20.34
C LYS A 49 -9.17 -1.97 -18.94
N ASN A 50 -8.71 -1.02 -18.12
CA ASN A 50 -8.38 -1.22 -16.71
C ASN A 50 -8.82 0.01 -15.88
N SER A 51 -10.09 0.06 -15.49
CA SER A 51 -10.55 1.05 -14.51
C SER A 51 -9.77 0.90 -13.19
N VAL A 52 -9.57 2.00 -12.47
CA VAL A 52 -8.88 1.98 -11.17
C VAL A 52 -9.63 1.13 -10.15
N LEU A 53 -10.96 1.01 -10.30
CA LEU A 53 -11.81 0.09 -9.55
C LEU A 53 -11.37 -1.36 -9.76
N LYS A 54 -11.23 -1.80 -11.02
CA LYS A 54 -10.79 -3.16 -11.34
C LYS A 54 -9.38 -3.44 -10.84
N LEU A 55 -8.48 -2.44 -10.90
CA LEU A 55 -7.14 -2.55 -10.32
C LEU A 55 -7.20 -2.73 -8.79
N ALA A 56 -8.10 -2.00 -8.11
CA ALA A 56 -8.35 -2.14 -6.69
C ALA A 56 -8.86 -3.54 -6.30
N GLU A 57 -9.86 -4.05 -7.02
CA GLU A 57 -10.38 -5.40 -6.81
C GLU A 57 -9.30 -6.47 -7.04
N THR A 58 -8.54 -6.33 -8.12
CA THR A 58 -7.43 -7.24 -8.45
C THR A 58 -6.34 -7.20 -7.38
N TYR A 59 -6.04 -6.02 -6.85
CA TYR A 59 -5.08 -5.83 -5.78
C TYR A 59 -5.53 -6.48 -4.47
N THR A 60 -6.78 -6.28 -4.08
CA THR A 60 -7.36 -6.92 -2.90
C THR A 60 -7.31 -8.44 -3.02
N GLN A 61 -7.66 -8.99 -4.18
CA GLN A 61 -7.58 -10.43 -4.43
C GLN A 61 -6.12 -10.93 -4.42
N PHE A 62 -5.19 -10.20 -5.02
CA PHE A 62 -3.77 -10.52 -4.99
C PHE A 62 -3.25 -10.62 -3.54
N GLN A 63 -3.60 -9.65 -2.68
CA GLN A 63 -3.21 -9.69 -1.26
C GLN A 63 -3.83 -10.87 -0.52
N HIS A 64 -5.11 -11.15 -0.77
CA HIS A 64 -5.81 -12.28 -0.16
C HIS A 64 -5.15 -13.61 -0.58
N ASP A 65 -4.96 -13.82 -1.87
CA ASP A 65 -4.37 -15.05 -2.41
C ASP A 65 -2.95 -15.28 -1.89
N PHE A 66 -2.14 -14.22 -1.84
CA PHE A 66 -0.78 -14.29 -1.32
C PHE A 66 -0.78 -14.66 0.17
N GLY A 67 -1.67 -14.03 0.95
CA GLY A 67 -1.85 -14.30 2.37
C GLY A 67 -2.33 -15.71 2.69
N GLN A 68 -3.14 -16.28 1.81
CA GLN A 68 -3.66 -17.65 1.92
C GLN A 68 -2.71 -18.73 1.37
N ASP A 69 -1.56 -18.33 0.79
CA ASP A 69 -0.61 -19.22 0.12
C ASP A 69 -1.26 -20.01 -1.04
N VAL A 70 -2.15 -19.35 -1.78
CA VAL A 70 -2.77 -19.94 -2.96
C VAL A 70 -1.68 -20.11 -4.04
N PRO A 71 -1.49 -21.32 -4.61
CA PRO A 71 -0.45 -21.56 -5.61
C PRO A 71 -0.78 -20.79 -6.90
N LYS A 72 -0.06 -19.70 -7.13
CA LYS A 72 -0.15 -18.83 -8.32
C LYS A 72 1.23 -18.30 -8.72
N ASP A 73 1.36 -17.90 -9.98
CA ASP A 73 2.53 -17.15 -10.43
C ASP A 73 2.42 -15.67 -10.01
N PHE A 74 2.78 -15.38 -8.77
CA PHE A 74 2.74 -14.03 -8.22
C PHE A 74 3.75 -13.08 -8.89
N ASN A 75 4.80 -13.59 -9.55
CA ASN A 75 5.70 -12.73 -10.32
C ASN A 75 4.96 -12.19 -11.55
N ALA A 76 4.34 -13.07 -12.35
CA ALA A 76 3.56 -12.65 -13.51
C ALA A 76 2.38 -11.73 -13.13
N ILE A 77 1.67 -12.03 -12.03
CA ILE A 77 0.59 -11.17 -11.53
C ILE A 77 1.16 -9.82 -11.10
N SER A 78 2.29 -9.79 -10.40
CA SER A 78 2.94 -8.54 -10.00
C SER A 78 3.35 -7.71 -11.22
N GLU A 79 3.87 -8.34 -12.27
CA GLU A 79 4.30 -7.65 -13.49
C GLU A 79 3.16 -6.99 -14.26
N THR A 80 1.98 -7.60 -14.22
CA THR A 80 0.77 -7.08 -14.86
C THR A 80 0.10 -5.99 -14.02
N LEU A 81 0.06 -6.16 -12.69
CA LEU A 81 -0.66 -5.27 -11.78
C LEU A 81 0.10 -3.98 -11.43
N PHE A 82 1.42 -4.05 -11.26
CA PHE A 82 2.24 -2.94 -10.79
C PHE A 82 3.17 -2.39 -11.87
N LEU A 83 3.37 -1.06 -11.85
CA LEU A 83 4.42 -0.42 -12.62
C LEU A 83 5.81 -0.90 -12.16
N PRO A 84 6.85 -0.87 -13.02
CA PRO A 84 8.21 -1.17 -12.59
C PRO A 84 8.66 -0.26 -11.44
N ILE A 85 8.49 1.05 -11.63
CA ILE A 85 8.68 2.06 -10.58
C ILE A 85 7.40 2.09 -9.74
N PHE A 86 7.41 1.31 -8.66
CA PHE A 86 6.31 1.13 -7.73
C PHE A 86 6.75 1.51 -6.32
N LYS A 87 5.85 2.15 -5.55
CA LYS A 87 6.08 2.45 -4.14
C LYS A 87 4.97 1.90 -3.24
N LYS A 88 5.36 1.31 -2.11
CA LYS A 88 4.45 0.97 -1.01
C LYS A 88 4.87 1.73 0.25
N ILE A 89 3.96 2.52 0.78
CA ILE A 89 4.11 3.28 2.01
C ILE A 89 3.06 2.77 2.99
N ALA A 90 3.42 2.46 4.22
CA ALA A 90 2.47 2.08 5.26
C ALA A 90 2.77 2.81 6.56
N ASN A 91 1.77 3.42 7.18
CA ASN A 91 1.91 4.23 8.40
C ASN A 91 3.04 5.29 8.31
N GLY A 92 3.23 5.87 7.11
CA GLY A 92 4.26 6.86 6.83
C GLY A 92 5.65 6.30 6.51
N GLU A 93 5.86 4.99 6.61
CA GLU A 93 7.15 4.33 6.29
C GLU A 93 7.14 3.74 4.87
N GLU A 94 8.18 4.02 4.08
CA GLU A 94 8.36 3.38 2.77
C GLU A 94 8.82 1.92 2.97
N LEU A 95 7.92 0.97 2.74
CA LEU A 95 8.21 -0.46 2.85
C LEU A 95 8.82 -1.03 1.57
N VAL A 96 8.46 -0.47 0.42
CA VAL A 96 8.89 -0.95 -0.90
C VAL A 96 9.12 0.25 -1.82
N SER A 97 10.32 0.31 -2.41
CA SER A 97 10.74 1.36 -3.34
C SER A 97 10.69 0.94 -4.82
N ASP A 98 10.47 -0.35 -5.09
CA ASP A 98 10.46 -0.96 -6.42
C ASP A 98 9.66 -2.27 -6.43
N ARG A 99 8.97 -2.56 -7.55
CA ARG A 99 8.12 -3.75 -7.69
C ARG A 99 8.85 -5.06 -7.39
N SER A 100 10.11 -5.21 -7.77
CA SER A 100 10.91 -6.43 -7.57
C SER A 100 11.07 -6.82 -6.08
N LYS A 101 10.93 -5.85 -5.17
CA LYS A 101 11.03 -6.07 -3.71
C LYS A 101 9.70 -6.45 -3.08
N LEU A 102 8.57 -6.25 -3.76
CA LEU A 102 7.23 -6.42 -3.21
C LEU A 102 6.99 -7.84 -2.67
N LEU A 103 7.27 -8.87 -3.47
CA LEU A 103 6.99 -10.24 -3.05
C LEU A 103 7.86 -10.67 -1.86
N ASN A 104 9.11 -10.20 -1.79
CA ASN A 104 9.98 -10.48 -0.65
C ASN A 104 9.47 -9.77 0.62
N GLN A 105 8.97 -8.54 0.49
CA GLN A 105 8.34 -7.82 1.59
C GLN A 105 7.09 -8.57 2.09
N LEU A 106 6.22 -9.05 1.19
CA LEU A 106 5.04 -9.82 1.55
C LEU A 106 5.37 -11.18 2.19
N LYS A 107 6.45 -11.85 1.74
CA LYS A 107 6.96 -13.07 2.41
C LYS A 107 7.35 -12.76 3.86
N GLY A 108 8.10 -11.67 4.09
CA GLY A 108 8.47 -11.26 5.44
C GLY A 108 7.26 -10.98 6.33
N VAL A 109 6.22 -10.34 5.78
CA VAL A 109 4.94 -10.17 6.50
C VAL A 109 4.33 -11.53 6.85
N ARG A 110 4.33 -12.50 5.94
CA ARG A 110 3.78 -13.85 6.18
C ARG A 110 4.55 -14.64 7.21
N ASP A 111 5.87 -14.54 7.20
CA ASP A 111 6.72 -15.22 8.18
C ASP A 111 6.40 -14.72 9.60
N PHE A 112 6.19 -13.40 9.74
CA PHE A 112 5.82 -12.75 10.99
C PHE A 112 4.35 -12.99 11.40
N ALA A 113 3.41 -12.69 10.51
CA ALA A 113 1.97 -12.63 10.77
C ALA A 113 1.24 -13.97 10.56
N GLY A 114 1.89 -14.98 9.98
CA GLY A 114 1.21 -16.20 9.53
C GLY A 114 0.38 -15.95 8.28
N LYS A 115 -0.58 -16.84 7.99
CA LYS A 115 -1.54 -16.59 6.91
C LYS A 115 -2.47 -15.45 7.30
N TRP A 116 -3.01 -14.79 6.29
CA TRP A 116 -4.04 -13.78 6.51
C TRP A 116 -5.13 -13.83 5.44
N THR A 117 -6.33 -13.41 5.81
CA THR A 117 -7.42 -13.13 4.88
C THR A 117 -7.67 -11.63 4.81
N ILE A 118 -8.19 -11.20 3.66
CA ILE A 118 -8.69 -9.84 3.45
C ILE A 118 -10.21 -9.90 3.32
N GLU A 119 -10.91 -9.09 4.10
CA GLU A 119 -12.35 -8.84 3.99
C GLU A 119 -12.57 -7.40 3.50
N SER A 120 -12.96 -7.25 2.24
CA SER A 120 -13.25 -5.94 1.65
C SER A 120 -14.50 -5.32 2.26
N LYS A 121 -14.44 -4.04 2.66
CA LYS A 121 -15.58 -3.28 3.19
C LYS A 121 -16.06 -2.26 2.17
N GLU A 122 -15.16 -1.43 1.68
CA GLU A 122 -15.50 -0.35 0.76
C GLU A 122 -14.40 -0.15 -0.28
N ILE A 123 -14.81 0.17 -1.52
CA ILE A 123 -13.92 0.51 -2.63
C ILE A 123 -14.47 1.76 -3.30
N ILE A 124 -13.75 2.88 -3.18
CA ILE A 124 -14.19 4.19 -3.66
C ILE A 124 -13.21 4.67 -4.74
N PRO A 125 -13.54 4.52 -6.04
CA PRO A 125 -12.73 5.08 -7.12
C PRO A 125 -12.89 6.61 -7.16
N SER A 126 -11.81 7.32 -7.51
CA SER A 126 -11.87 8.76 -7.78
C SER A 126 -12.57 9.04 -9.11
N LYS A 127 -13.19 10.23 -9.23
CA LYS A 127 -13.88 10.65 -10.46
C LYS A 127 -12.98 10.68 -11.69
N ASP A 128 -11.70 10.99 -11.50
CA ASP A 128 -10.69 11.04 -12.56
C ASP A 128 -10.09 9.66 -12.91
N ASN A 129 -10.53 8.58 -12.27
CA ASN A 129 -10.06 7.22 -12.48
C ASN A 129 -8.54 7.04 -12.26
N THR A 130 -7.89 7.94 -11.50
CA THR A 130 -6.45 7.85 -11.19
C THR A 130 -6.16 7.30 -9.80
N LYS A 131 -7.15 7.30 -8.90
CA LYS A 131 -7.00 6.83 -7.52
C LYS A 131 -8.15 5.94 -7.11
N CYS A 132 -7.90 5.08 -6.14
CA CYS A 132 -8.96 4.32 -5.49
C CYS A 132 -8.65 4.19 -4.00
N THR A 133 -9.64 4.52 -3.17
CA THR A 133 -9.58 4.28 -1.73
C THR A 133 -10.17 2.92 -1.43
N LEU A 134 -9.46 2.13 -0.65
CA LEU A 134 -9.84 0.81 -0.19
C LEU A 134 -10.01 0.86 1.33
N HIS A 135 -11.09 0.29 1.83
CA HIS A 135 -11.27 -0.01 3.24
C HIS A 135 -11.48 -1.51 3.38
N TYR A 136 -10.63 -2.17 4.16
CA TYR A 136 -10.71 -3.62 4.37
C TYR A 136 -10.25 -4.01 5.78
N LEU A 137 -10.72 -5.16 6.23
CA LEU A 137 -10.17 -5.85 7.40
C LEU A 137 -9.15 -6.89 6.94
N LEU A 138 -8.02 -6.95 7.63
CA LEU A 138 -7.02 -7.99 7.49
C LEU A 138 -7.07 -8.86 8.76
N HIS A 139 -7.33 -10.14 8.59
CA HIS A 139 -7.33 -11.12 9.68
C HIS A 139 -6.08 -11.97 9.58
N SER A 140 -5.16 -11.84 10.52
CA SER A 140 -3.90 -12.59 10.55
C SER A 140 -3.93 -13.66 11.65
N GLU A 141 -3.40 -14.84 11.34
CA GLU A 141 -3.30 -15.97 12.28
C GLU A 141 -2.49 -15.63 13.55
N LYS A 142 -1.41 -14.86 13.43
CA LYS A 142 -0.46 -14.60 14.53
C LYS A 142 -0.49 -13.16 15.04
N ALA A 143 -0.75 -12.18 14.16
CA ALA A 143 -0.66 -10.77 14.50
C ALA A 143 -2.01 -10.18 14.97
N GLY A 144 -3.12 -10.87 14.70
CA GLY A 144 -4.48 -10.46 15.02
C GLY A 144 -5.16 -9.71 13.87
N ASP A 145 -6.20 -8.95 14.21
CA ASP A 145 -7.02 -8.25 13.22
C ASP A 145 -6.57 -6.80 13.06
N PHE A 146 -6.56 -6.33 11.82
CA PHE A 146 -6.20 -4.98 11.46
C PHE A 146 -7.28 -4.37 10.59
N GLU A 147 -7.61 -3.12 10.88
CA GLU A 147 -8.41 -2.31 9.99
C GLU A 147 -7.47 -1.46 9.14
N VAL A 148 -7.68 -1.50 7.83
CA VAL A 148 -6.77 -0.91 6.86
C VAL A 148 -7.53 0.02 5.93
N ILE A 149 -7.01 1.23 5.78
CA ILE A 149 -7.40 2.16 4.73
C ILE A 149 -6.20 2.31 3.81
N ALA A 150 -6.38 2.00 2.53
CA ALA A 150 -5.35 2.12 1.51
C ALA A 150 -5.78 3.05 0.38
N ILE A 151 -4.86 3.86 -0.12
CA ILE A 151 -5.06 4.68 -1.31
C ILE A 151 -4.13 4.13 -2.40
N LEU A 152 -4.75 3.60 -3.45
CA LEU A 152 -4.07 3.21 -4.67
C LEU A 152 -3.97 4.41 -5.61
N ARG A 153 -2.81 4.59 -6.23
CA ARG A 153 -2.61 5.53 -7.33
C ARG A 153 -2.24 4.74 -8.58
N ALA A 154 -3.05 4.87 -9.61
CA ALA A 154 -2.87 4.21 -10.88
C ALA A 154 -2.42 5.19 -11.95
N SER A 155 -1.58 4.70 -12.86
CA SER A 155 -1.28 5.38 -14.11
C SER A 155 -0.94 4.33 -15.17
N LYS A 156 -1.25 4.63 -16.44
CA LYS A 156 -1.01 3.71 -17.57
C LYS A 156 -1.63 2.31 -17.33
N GLY A 157 -2.80 2.26 -16.70
CA GLY A 157 -3.54 1.03 -16.43
C GLY A 157 -2.88 0.09 -15.41
N LYS A 158 -1.95 0.57 -14.58
CA LYS A 158 -1.25 -0.19 -13.53
C LYS A 158 -1.12 0.63 -12.24
N ILE A 159 -0.87 -0.04 -11.12
CA ILE A 159 -0.65 0.60 -9.82
C ILE A 159 0.80 1.09 -9.74
N GLY A 160 0.98 2.38 -9.47
CA GLY A 160 2.29 3.00 -9.26
C GLY A 160 2.62 3.26 -7.79
N GLN A 161 1.60 3.47 -6.96
CA GLN A 161 1.80 3.73 -5.54
C GLN A 161 0.65 3.22 -4.71
N ILE A 162 0.98 2.77 -3.50
CA ILE A 162 0.04 2.38 -2.46
C ILE A 162 0.46 3.10 -1.18
N GLU A 163 -0.47 3.82 -0.58
CA GLU A 163 -0.33 4.41 0.74
C GLU A 163 -1.35 3.75 1.66
N GLU A 164 -0.87 3.07 2.70
CA GLU A 164 -1.73 2.37 3.67
C GLU A 164 -1.61 3.02 5.04
N VAL A 165 -2.72 3.09 5.74
CA VAL A 165 -2.76 3.31 7.18
C VAL A 165 -3.49 2.12 7.78
N TYR A 166 -2.90 1.50 8.78
CA TYR A 166 -3.51 0.37 9.47
C TYR A 166 -3.37 0.52 10.98
N TYR A 167 -4.38 0.02 11.68
CA TYR A 167 -4.38 -0.07 13.13
C TYR A 167 -4.94 -1.41 13.57
N LYS A 168 -4.41 -1.91 14.69
CA LYS A 168 -4.86 -3.17 15.26
C LYS A 168 -6.24 -2.98 15.90
N LYS A 169 -7.18 -3.85 15.55
CA LYS A 169 -8.50 -3.88 16.18
C LYS A 169 -8.36 -4.44 17.59
N LYS A 170 -8.98 -3.77 18.56
CA LYS A 170 -8.96 -4.18 19.97
C LYS A 170 -9.82 -5.41 20.22
#